data_AF-A0A955WTE3-F1
#
_entry.id   AF-A0A955WTE3-F1
#
_cell.length_a   1.000
_cell.length_b   1.000
_cell.length_c   1.000
_cell.angle_alpha   90.00
_cell.angle_beta   90.00
_cell.angle_gamma   90.00
#
_symmetry.space_group_name_H-M   'P 1'
#
loop_
_entity.id
_entity.type
_entity.pdbx_description
1 polymer ?
#
loop_
_entity_poly.entity_id
_entity_poly.type
_entity_poly.pdbx_seq_one_letter_code
_entity_poly.pdbx_strand_id
1 'polypeptide(L)'
;MHDWQPYAGDAWLDWPALEAWCRALAASRPETVALHTLGTTAQGRPILLLTLGRIDGHEATRPAFWLDGGTHAAEWTGIMATLYAVSRWVARLDADDPWFHDHSVHVVPCVSPDGFAALMAGEPFLRSTLRPPPPGRVRSGLDPCDLDGDGKVRWMRWRHPAGSFVQDPELPLFMRPRTLEDDPADAWFVCPEGELVEWDGARWVQAPLKHGLDLNRNFPGHWAPFEMFGMDGGAWPGSAPESEALLKGLAARPGVAVALTNHTYTGAILTQPYRADGPLGDADLFLMERLAKQAVAGTGWRAVRVHPDFTYDAKK
;
A
#
# COMPACT_ATOMS: atom_id res chain seq x y z
N MET A 1 -24.11 -19.52 -10.03
CA MET A 1 -23.71 -18.12 -10.26
C MET A 1 -23.69 -17.45 -8.90
N HIS A 2 -22.52 -17.07 -8.40
CA HIS A 2 -22.44 -16.28 -7.18
C HIS A 2 -22.89 -14.86 -7.50
N ASP A 3 -23.88 -14.38 -6.78
CA ASP A 3 -24.36 -13.01 -6.91
C ASP A 3 -23.26 -12.08 -6.38
N TRP A 4 -22.73 -11.20 -7.25
CA TRP A 4 -21.73 -10.22 -6.82
C TRP A 4 -22.41 -9.14 -5.98
N GLN A 5 -21.83 -8.82 -4.83
CA GLN A 5 -22.35 -7.79 -3.93
C GLN A 5 -21.39 -6.60 -3.86
N PRO A 6 -21.88 -5.35 -3.97
CA PRO A 6 -21.07 -4.16 -3.77
C PRO A 6 -20.34 -4.19 -2.42
N TYR A 7 -19.06 -3.80 -2.43
CA TYR A 7 -18.28 -3.68 -1.19
C TYR A 7 -18.63 -2.36 -0.49
N ALA A 8 -19.16 -2.46 0.74
CA ALA A 8 -19.67 -1.32 1.51
C ALA A 8 -18.61 -0.59 2.34
N GLY A 9 -17.40 -1.16 2.50
CA GLY A 9 -16.33 -0.55 3.31
C GLY A 9 -16.45 -0.82 4.82
N ASP A 10 -17.20 -1.84 5.21
CA ASP A 10 -17.55 -2.19 6.60
C ASP A 10 -16.85 -3.45 7.12
N ALA A 11 -16.07 -4.14 6.28
CA ALA A 11 -15.31 -5.33 6.64
C ALA A 11 -13.98 -5.44 5.87
N TRP A 12 -12.98 -6.12 6.42
CA TRP A 12 -11.77 -6.48 5.69
C TRP A 12 -12.01 -7.74 4.86
N LEU A 13 -11.71 -7.71 3.56
CA LEU A 13 -11.66 -8.92 2.74
C LEU A 13 -10.25 -9.48 2.74
N ASP A 14 -10.08 -10.74 3.12
CA ASP A 14 -8.82 -11.44 2.90
C ASP A 14 -8.57 -11.66 1.39
N TRP A 15 -7.38 -12.16 1.04
CA TRP A 15 -7.03 -12.37 -0.37
C TRP A 15 -8.03 -13.29 -1.12
N PRO A 16 -8.39 -14.49 -0.60
CA PRO A 16 -9.39 -15.33 -1.26
C PRO A 16 -10.74 -14.64 -1.49
N ALA A 17 -11.25 -13.90 -0.50
CA ALA A 17 -12.51 -13.17 -0.64
C ALA A 17 -12.41 -12.04 -1.66
N LEU A 18 -11.32 -11.26 -1.65
CA LEU A 18 -11.05 -10.19 -2.62
C LEU A 18 -10.95 -10.75 -4.04
N GLU A 19 -10.20 -11.84 -4.25
CA GLU A 19 -10.07 -12.50 -5.54
C GLU A 19 -11.42 -13.01 -6.05
N ALA A 20 -12.18 -13.71 -5.20
CA ALA A 20 -13.51 -14.19 -5.54
C ALA A 20 -14.46 -13.04 -5.89
N TRP A 21 -14.37 -11.93 -5.16
CA TRP A 21 -15.16 -10.72 -5.41
C TRP A 21 -14.86 -10.13 -6.79
N CYS A 22 -13.58 -9.99 -7.17
CA CYS A 22 -13.19 -9.48 -8.48
C CYS A 22 -13.68 -10.40 -9.62
N ARG A 23 -13.56 -11.73 -9.44
CA ARG A 23 -14.02 -12.73 -10.41
C ARG A 23 -15.54 -12.71 -10.57
N ALA A 24 -16.28 -12.62 -9.48
CA ALA A 24 -17.74 -12.52 -9.50
C ALA A 24 -18.21 -11.25 -10.20
N LEU A 25 -17.54 -10.11 -9.96
CA LEU A 25 -17.87 -8.84 -10.63
C LEU A 25 -17.76 -8.97 -12.15
N ALA A 26 -16.60 -9.37 -12.66
CA ALA A 26 -16.37 -9.49 -14.09
C ALA A 26 -17.30 -10.52 -14.75
N ALA A 27 -17.57 -11.64 -14.08
CA ALA A 27 -18.51 -12.64 -14.58
C ALA A 27 -19.96 -12.11 -14.66
N SER A 28 -20.36 -11.22 -13.75
CA SER A 28 -21.72 -10.65 -13.71
C SER A 28 -21.98 -9.57 -14.75
N ARG A 29 -20.93 -8.93 -15.28
CA ARG A 29 -21.01 -7.75 -16.17
C ARG A 29 -19.98 -7.81 -17.30
N PRO A 30 -19.93 -8.88 -18.12
CA PRO A 30 -18.86 -9.07 -19.10
C PRO A 30 -18.78 -7.99 -20.19
N GLU A 31 -19.87 -7.26 -20.45
CA GLU A 31 -19.90 -6.18 -21.45
C GLU A 31 -19.31 -4.85 -20.93
N THR A 32 -19.24 -4.67 -19.61
CA THR A 32 -18.80 -3.42 -18.98
C THR A 32 -17.66 -3.60 -17.97
N VAL A 33 -17.32 -4.84 -17.62
CA VAL A 33 -16.21 -5.19 -16.71
C VAL A 33 -15.43 -6.37 -17.25
N ALA A 34 -14.11 -6.17 -17.42
CA ALA A 34 -13.16 -7.24 -17.73
C ALA A 34 -12.19 -7.46 -16.56
N LEU A 35 -11.75 -8.71 -16.38
CA LEU A 35 -10.72 -9.08 -15.41
C LEU A 35 -9.52 -9.67 -16.14
N HIS A 36 -8.33 -9.13 -15.86
CA HIS A 36 -7.06 -9.61 -16.39
C HIS A 36 -6.11 -9.95 -15.25
N THR A 37 -5.14 -10.81 -15.54
CA THR A 37 -3.99 -11.05 -14.66
C THR A 37 -2.79 -10.34 -15.28
N LEU A 38 -2.23 -9.34 -14.58
CA LEU A 38 -1.04 -8.59 -15.03
C LEU A 38 0.25 -9.41 -14.90
N GLY A 39 0.29 -10.30 -13.91
CA GLY A 39 1.41 -11.16 -13.60
C GLY A 39 1.09 -12.04 -12.40
N THR A 40 2.10 -12.77 -11.95
CA THR A 40 1.97 -13.70 -10.83
C THR A 40 3.10 -13.43 -9.84
N THR A 41 2.79 -13.41 -8.56
CA THR A 41 3.78 -13.22 -7.49
C THR A 41 4.70 -14.43 -7.32
N ALA A 42 5.73 -14.29 -6.47
CA ALA A 42 6.66 -15.37 -6.17
C ALA A 42 5.97 -16.62 -5.55
N GLN A 43 4.86 -16.45 -4.81
CA GLN A 43 4.08 -17.57 -4.28
C GLN A 43 2.93 -18.02 -5.20
N GLY A 44 2.85 -17.52 -6.44
CA GLY A 44 1.88 -17.99 -7.40
C GLY A 44 0.52 -17.28 -7.38
N ARG A 45 0.35 -16.20 -6.59
CA ARG A 45 -0.92 -15.44 -6.57
C ARG A 45 -1.03 -14.51 -7.77
N PRO A 46 -2.20 -14.41 -8.42
CA PRO A 46 -2.39 -13.52 -9.55
C PRO A 46 -2.46 -12.05 -9.11
N ILE A 47 -1.82 -11.17 -9.86
CA ILE A 47 -1.97 -9.71 -9.71
C ILE A 47 -3.11 -9.29 -10.64
N LEU A 48 -4.28 -9.05 -10.05
CA LEU A 48 -5.52 -8.83 -10.78
C LEU A 48 -5.66 -7.37 -11.21
N LEU A 49 -6.19 -7.19 -12.43
CA LEU A 49 -6.63 -5.90 -12.94
C LEU A 49 -8.11 -5.99 -13.38
N LEU A 50 -8.94 -5.14 -12.80
CA LEU A 50 -10.28 -4.85 -13.29
C LEU A 50 -10.24 -3.70 -14.31
N THR A 51 -10.93 -3.87 -15.42
CA THR A 51 -11.21 -2.78 -16.38
C THR A 51 -12.70 -2.52 -16.39
N LEU A 52 -13.11 -1.29 -16.12
CA LEU A 52 -14.49 -0.81 -16.09
C LEU A 52 -14.73 0.17 -17.24
N GLY A 53 -15.86 0.05 -17.93
CA GLY A 53 -16.20 0.81 -19.14
C GLY A 53 -16.61 -0.14 -20.27
N ARG A 54 -16.89 0.39 -21.45
CA ARG A 54 -17.29 -0.49 -22.58
C ARG A 54 -16.18 -1.49 -22.92
N ILE A 55 -16.49 -2.79 -22.96
CA ILE A 55 -15.55 -3.85 -23.32
C ILE A 55 -15.72 -4.16 -24.82
N ASP A 56 -15.00 -3.42 -25.67
CA ASP A 56 -15.12 -3.50 -27.14
C ASP A 56 -13.76 -3.64 -27.87
N GLY A 57 -12.67 -3.86 -27.13
CA GLY A 57 -11.31 -3.97 -27.65
C GLY A 57 -10.52 -2.65 -27.65
N HIS A 58 -11.15 -1.52 -27.34
CA HIS A 58 -10.48 -0.19 -27.25
C HIS A 58 -10.28 0.28 -25.82
N GLU A 59 -10.55 -0.56 -24.81
CA GLU A 59 -10.51 -0.17 -23.41
C GLU A 59 -9.14 0.35 -22.94
N ALA A 60 -8.04 -0.15 -23.53
CA ALA A 60 -6.68 0.23 -23.19
C ALA A 60 -6.21 1.55 -23.83
N THR A 61 -6.86 1.99 -24.91
CA THR A 61 -6.50 3.21 -25.66
C THR A 61 -7.44 4.37 -25.40
N ARG A 62 -8.65 4.10 -24.88
CA ARG A 62 -9.56 5.14 -24.41
C ARG A 62 -8.97 5.93 -23.24
N PRO A 63 -9.29 7.24 -23.11
CA PRO A 63 -8.92 8.04 -21.95
C PRO A 63 -9.32 7.32 -20.65
N ALA A 64 -8.32 7.05 -19.80
CA ALA A 64 -8.52 6.17 -18.67
C ALA A 64 -7.99 6.73 -17.35
N PHE A 65 -8.66 6.33 -16.27
CA PHE A 65 -8.21 6.50 -14.90
C PHE A 65 -7.58 5.20 -14.40
N TRP A 66 -6.37 5.27 -13.85
CA TRP A 66 -5.71 4.17 -13.18
C TRP A 66 -5.80 4.32 -11.65
N LEU A 67 -6.21 3.24 -10.97
CA LEU A 67 -6.21 3.15 -9.52
C LEU A 67 -5.49 1.88 -9.07
N ASP A 68 -4.56 1.97 -8.12
CA ASP A 68 -4.04 0.79 -7.45
C ASP A 68 -3.99 0.94 -5.94
N GLY A 69 -3.86 -0.18 -5.25
CA GLY A 69 -3.66 -0.25 -3.80
C GLY A 69 -2.82 -1.46 -3.42
N GLY A 70 -2.24 -1.42 -2.21
CA GLY A 70 -1.49 -2.56 -1.69
C GLY A 70 -0.09 -2.74 -2.29
N THR A 71 0.51 -1.67 -2.84
CA THR A 71 1.96 -1.66 -3.16
C THR A 71 2.78 -1.88 -1.89
N HIS A 72 2.34 -1.30 -0.77
CA HIS A 72 2.70 -1.80 0.55
C HIS A 72 1.57 -2.70 1.06
N ALA A 73 1.90 -3.94 1.37
CA ALA A 73 0.97 -4.96 1.81
C ALA A 73 0.29 -4.63 3.14
N ALA A 74 0.94 -3.86 4.02
CA ALA A 74 0.40 -3.48 5.33
C ALA A 74 -0.68 -2.38 5.27
N GLU A 75 -0.91 -1.79 4.10
CA GLU A 75 -1.81 -0.65 3.94
C GLU A 75 -3.19 -1.13 3.47
N TRP A 76 -3.82 -1.99 4.28
CA TRP A 76 -5.08 -2.70 3.94
C TRP A 76 -6.22 -1.75 3.57
N THR A 77 -6.29 -0.60 4.23
CA THR A 77 -7.19 0.52 3.92
C THR A 77 -7.09 0.96 2.46
N GLY A 78 -5.89 1.03 1.90
CA GLY A 78 -5.66 1.38 0.49
C GLY A 78 -6.24 0.34 -0.47
N ILE A 79 -6.08 -0.94 -0.14
CA ILE A 79 -6.67 -2.09 -0.87
C ILE A 79 -8.19 -2.00 -0.82
N MET A 80 -8.79 -1.89 0.38
CA MET A 80 -10.24 -1.83 0.54
C MET A 80 -10.86 -0.59 -0.12
N ALA A 81 -10.17 0.56 -0.07
CA ALA A 81 -10.62 1.77 -0.76
C ALA A 81 -10.74 1.56 -2.28
N THR A 82 -9.91 0.71 -2.90
CA THR A 82 -10.07 0.37 -4.32
C THR A 82 -11.36 -0.39 -4.60
N LEU A 83 -11.72 -1.37 -3.76
CA LEU A 83 -12.96 -2.15 -3.90
C LEU A 83 -14.20 -1.28 -3.69
N TYR A 84 -14.12 -0.34 -2.74
CA TYR A 84 -15.16 0.64 -2.51
C TYR A 84 -15.35 1.52 -3.74
N ALA A 85 -14.26 2.08 -4.29
CA ALA A 85 -14.29 2.89 -5.50
C ALA A 85 -14.89 2.13 -6.70
N VAL A 86 -14.45 0.88 -6.92
CA VAL A 86 -15.02 -0.02 -7.95
C VAL A 86 -16.53 -0.18 -7.74
N SER A 87 -17.00 -0.42 -6.52
CA SER A 87 -18.43 -0.57 -6.23
C SER A 87 -19.24 0.68 -6.60
N ARG A 88 -18.69 1.88 -6.35
CA ARG A 88 -19.31 3.15 -6.73
C ARG A 88 -19.31 3.37 -8.24
N TRP A 89 -18.24 2.98 -8.93
CA TRP A 89 -18.14 3.06 -10.38
C TRP A 89 -19.06 2.07 -11.09
N VAL A 90 -19.20 0.84 -10.56
CA VAL A 90 -20.16 -0.14 -11.05
C VAL A 90 -21.59 0.38 -10.94
N ALA A 91 -21.95 1.03 -9.82
CA ALA A 91 -23.28 1.64 -9.69
C ALA A 91 -23.55 2.74 -10.75
N ARG A 92 -22.52 3.46 -11.19
CA ARG A 92 -22.63 4.44 -12.29
C ARG A 92 -22.72 3.76 -13.66
N LEU A 93 -21.95 2.69 -13.89
CA LEU A 93 -22.07 1.86 -15.09
C LEU A 93 -23.46 1.26 -15.24
N ASP A 94 -24.00 0.68 -14.18
CA ASP A 94 -25.34 0.07 -14.17
C ASP A 94 -26.44 1.13 -14.38
N ALA A 95 -26.16 2.40 -14.08
CA ALA A 95 -27.03 3.55 -14.36
C ALA A 95 -26.80 4.17 -15.76
N ASP A 96 -26.01 3.53 -16.62
CA ASP A 96 -25.66 3.98 -17.97
C ASP A 96 -25.07 5.41 -18.00
N ASP A 97 -24.18 5.71 -17.05
CA ASP A 97 -23.48 7.00 -17.00
C ASP A 97 -22.66 7.23 -18.29
N PRO A 98 -22.96 8.28 -19.09
CA PRO A 98 -22.31 8.54 -20.37
C PRO A 98 -20.78 8.70 -20.28
N TRP A 99 -20.25 9.00 -19.09
CA TRP A 99 -18.80 9.07 -18.89
C TRP A 99 -18.10 7.76 -19.30
N PHE A 100 -18.70 6.60 -19.01
CA PHE A 100 -18.13 5.28 -19.33
C PHE A 100 -18.32 4.86 -20.81
N HIS A 101 -19.01 5.65 -21.63
CA HIS A 101 -19.13 5.37 -23.06
C HIS A 101 -17.81 5.62 -23.79
N ASP A 102 -17.06 6.64 -23.33
CA ASP A 102 -15.81 7.09 -23.95
C ASP A 102 -14.58 6.96 -23.05
N HIS A 103 -14.77 6.64 -21.76
CA HIS A 103 -13.68 6.51 -20.77
C HIS A 103 -13.61 5.10 -20.18
N SER A 104 -12.40 4.72 -19.75
CA SER A 104 -12.14 3.48 -19.02
C SER A 104 -11.64 3.77 -17.60
N VAL A 105 -11.81 2.82 -16.69
CA VAL A 105 -11.10 2.78 -15.40
C VAL A 105 -10.36 1.45 -15.29
N HIS A 106 -9.09 1.50 -14.92
CA HIS A 106 -8.24 0.34 -14.70
C HIS A 106 -7.86 0.29 -13.22
N VAL A 107 -8.22 -0.80 -12.53
CA VAL A 107 -8.02 -0.94 -11.08
C VAL A 107 -7.20 -2.17 -10.78
N VAL A 108 -6.06 -2.01 -10.09
CA VAL A 108 -5.29 -3.11 -9.49
C VAL A 108 -5.55 -3.11 -7.98
N PRO A 109 -6.48 -3.93 -7.46
CA PRO A 109 -6.91 -3.80 -6.07
C PRO A 109 -5.82 -4.10 -5.05
N CYS A 110 -4.95 -5.06 -5.38
CA CYS A 110 -3.84 -5.47 -4.52
C CYS A 110 -2.61 -5.79 -5.37
N VAL A 111 -1.60 -4.93 -5.28
CA VAL A 111 -0.33 -5.07 -6.00
C VAL A 111 0.55 -6.17 -5.39
N SER A 112 0.56 -6.30 -4.06
CA SER A 112 1.34 -7.31 -3.34
C SER A 112 0.46 -8.33 -2.59
N PRO A 113 -0.23 -9.23 -3.31
CA PRO A 113 -1.18 -10.17 -2.69
C PRO A 113 -0.51 -11.21 -1.79
N ASP A 114 0.76 -11.55 -2.00
CA ASP A 114 1.51 -12.44 -1.11
C ASP A 114 1.73 -11.82 0.27
N GLY A 115 2.24 -10.58 0.29
CA GLY A 115 2.44 -9.86 1.53
C GLY A 115 1.14 -9.58 2.26
N PHE A 116 0.09 -9.20 1.51
CA PHE A 116 -1.23 -8.94 2.08
C PHE A 116 -1.81 -10.20 2.73
N ALA A 117 -1.76 -11.34 2.03
CA ALA A 117 -2.24 -12.61 2.56
C ALA A 117 -1.47 -13.06 3.80
N ALA A 118 -0.15 -12.87 3.83
CA ALA A 118 0.67 -13.23 4.99
C ALA A 118 0.35 -12.39 6.22
N LEU A 119 0.18 -11.07 6.06
CA LEU A 119 -0.22 -10.19 7.16
C LEU A 119 -1.61 -10.54 7.71
N MET A 120 -2.56 -10.85 6.83
CA MET A 120 -3.90 -11.32 7.24
C MET A 120 -3.85 -12.68 7.96
N ALA A 121 -2.83 -13.49 7.67
CA ALA A 121 -2.58 -14.79 8.31
C ALA A 121 -1.74 -14.70 9.61
N GLY A 122 -1.39 -13.48 10.05
CA GLY A 122 -0.69 -13.27 11.33
C GLY A 122 0.83 -13.14 11.22
N GLU A 123 1.41 -13.06 10.02
CA GLU A 123 2.84 -12.74 9.87
C GLU A 123 3.13 -11.39 10.55
N PRO A 124 4.29 -11.24 11.23
CA PRO A 124 4.72 -9.94 11.71
C PRO A 124 4.76 -8.89 10.60
N PHE A 125 4.84 -7.62 11.01
CA PHE A 125 4.87 -6.50 10.07
C PHE A 125 5.90 -6.73 8.95
N LEU A 126 5.41 -6.65 7.71
CA LEU A 126 6.17 -6.65 6.48
C LEU A 126 5.63 -5.53 5.59
N ARG A 127 6.52 -4.84 4.86
CA ARG A 127 6.11 -3.67 4.09
C ARG A 127 5.46 -4.03 2.77
N SER A 128 6.08 -4.89 1.97
CA SER A 128 5.62 -5.20 0.61
C SER A 128 5.50 -6.70 0.37
N THR A 129 6.58 -7.37 -0.05
CA THR A 129 6.54 -8.77 -0.51
C THR A 129 7.16 -9.72 0.50
N LEU A 130 7.03 -11.02 0.26
CA LEU A 130 7.70 -12.07 1.04
C LEU A 130 9.10 -12.41 0.50
N ARG A 131 9.76 -11.47 -0.19
CA ARG A 131 11.12 -11.67 -0.68
C ARG A 131 12.03 -12.01 0.51
N PRO A 132 12.78 -13.12 0.48
CA PRO A 132 13.69 -13.46 1.57
C PRO A 132 14.81 -12.41 1.70
N PRO A 133 15.53 -12.38 2.84
CA PRO A 133 16.70 -11.54 2.99
C PRO A 133 17.75 -11.86 1.92
N PRO A 134 18.55 -10.88 1.49
CA PRO A 134 19.70 -11.14 0.62
C PRO A 134 20.63 -12.21 1.23
N PRO A 135 21.23 -13.09 0.42
CA PRO A 135 22.17 -14.10 0.90
C PRO A 135 23.29 -13.48 1.76
N GLY A 136 23.61 -14.13 2.89
CA GLY A 136 24.64 -13.65 3.82
C GLY A 136 24.19 -12.59 4.82
N ARG A 137 22.94 -12.12 4.75
CA ARG A 137 22.39 -11.21 5.78
C ARG A 137 22.13 -11.96 7.09
N VAL A 138 22.95 -11.69 8.09
CA VAL A 138 22.74 -12.17 9.47
C VAL A 138 21.67 -11.31 10.13
N ARG A 139 20.72 -11.95 10.80
CA ARG A 139 19.68 -11.29 11.61
C ARG A 139 20.03 -11.46 13.07
N SER A 140 20.31 -10.34 13.75
CA SER A 140 20.63 -10.30 15.18
C SER A 140 19.79 -9.20 15.85
N GLY A 141 19.14 -9.53 16.96
CA GLY A 141 18.23 -8.64 17.68
C GLY A 141 16.84 -9.25 17.90
N LEU A 142 15.87 -8.40 18.24
CA LEU A 142 14.48 -8.79 18.43
C LEU A 142 13.86 -9.15 17.08
N ASP A 143 13.52 -10.42 16.91
CA ASP A 143 12.74 -10.95 15.80
C ASP A 143 11.28 -11.09 16.21
N PRO A 144 10.36 -10.29 15.65
CA PRO A 144 8.95 -10.41 15.95
C PRO A 144 8.42 -11.80 15.61
N CYS A 145 7.74 -12.43 16.56
CA CYS A 145 7.08 -13.72 16.37
C CYS A 145 5.93 -13.90 17.36
N ASP A 146 5.08 -14.87 17.08
CA ASP A 146 3.97 -15.28 17.94
C ASP A 146 4.53 -16.22 19.03
N LEU A 147 4.67 -15.72 20.25
CA LEU A 147 5.25 -16.45 21.39
C LEU A 147 4.23 -17.40 22.04
N ASP A 148 2.94 -17.12 21.93
CA ASP A 148 1.88 -17.91 22.58
C ASP A 148 1.12 -18.84 21.62
N GLY A 149 1.34 -18.71 20.32
CA GLY A 149 0.83 -19.60 19.27
C GLY A 149 -0.63 -19.33 18.90
N ASP A 150 -1.15 -18.14 19.20
CA ASP A 150 -2.54 -17.78 18.92
C ASP A 150 -2.79 -17.13 17.54
N GLY A 151 -1.74 -17.09 16.71
CA GLY A 151 -1.75 -16.59 15.35
C GLY A 151 -1.62 -15.08 15.25
N LYS A 152 -1.20 -14.37 16.32
CA LYS A 152 -1.09 -12.92 16.32
C LYS A 152 0.19 -12.45 17.00
N VAL A 153 0.96 -11.64 16.28
CA VAL A 153 2.09 -10.91 16.86
C VAL A 153 1.60 -9.59 17.43
N ARG A 154 1.62 -9.44 18.75
CA ARG A 154 1.09 -8.24 19.43
C ARG A 154 2.17 -7.21 19.73
N TRP A 155 1.73 -6.01 20.06
CA TRP A 155 2.56 -5.06 20.77
C TRP A 155 2.52 -5.36 22.27
N MET A 156 3.69 -5.53 22.87
CA MET A 156 3.89 -5.66 24.31
C MET A 156 4.35 -4.34 24.91
N ARG A 157 4.00 -4.10 26.17
CA ARG A 157 4.52 -2.99 26.97
C ARG A 157 4.97 -3.48 28.34
N TRP A 158 6.07 -2.94 28.85
CA TRP A 158 6.51 -3.18 30.23
C TRP A 158 6.90 -1.86 30.90
N ARG A 159 6.53 -1.75 32.18
CA ARG A 159 6.63 -0.50 32.95
C ARG A 159 8.09 -0.30 33.35
N HIS A 160 8.63 0.89 33.07
CA HIS A 160 9.99 1.24 33.47
C HIS A 160 10.18 2.76 33.46
N PRO A 161 10.85 3.37 34.46
CA PRO A 161 11.06 4.83 34.53
C PRO A 161 11.78 5.49 33.35
N ALA A 162 12.57 4.69 32.61
CA ALA A 162 13.24 5.11 31.39
C ALA A 162 12.39 4.94 30.11
N GLY A 163 11.14 4.51 30.23
CA GLY A 163 10.24 4.31 29.11
C GLY A 163 9.94 5.61 28.35
N SER A 164 9.84 5.51 27.03
CA SER A 164 9.58 6.64 26.13
C SER A 164 8.09 6.95 25.94
N PHE A 165 7.21 6.14 26.52
CA PHE A 165 5.77 6.23 26.29
C PHE A 165 4.99 6.22 27.60
N VAL A 166 3.83 6.87 27.61
CA VAL A 166 2.81 6.78 28.65
C VAL A 166 1.47 6.45 28.00
N GLN A 167 0.50 5.96 28.78
CA GLN A 167 -0.83 5.65 28.26
C GLN A 167 -1.51 6.94 27.77
N ASP A 168 -2.17 6.86 26.61
CA ASP A 168 -2.98 7.96 26.12
C ASP A 168 -4.28 8.06 26.96
N PRO A 169 -4.57 9.22 27.57
CA PRO A 169 -5.74 9.37 28.44
C PRO A 169 -7.06 9.40 27.65
N GLU A 170 -7.04 9.78 26.36
CA GLU A 170 -8.21 9.83 25.49
C GLU A 170 -8.44 8.49 24.78
N LEU A 171 -7.37 7.73 24.57
CA LEU A 171 -7.37 6.46 23.83
C LEU A 171 -6.77 5.33 24.67
N PRO A 172 -7.57 4.62 25.49
CA PRO A 172 -7.08 3.68 26.51
C PRO A 172 -6.17 2.53 26.01
N LEU A 173 -6.21 2.18 24.72
CA LEU A 173 -5.36 1.15 24.10
C LEU A 173 -4.07 1.71 23.47
N PHE A 174 -3.97 3.03 23.32
CA PHE A 174 -2.86 3.69 22.67
C PHE A 174 -1.87 4.23 23.70
N MET A 175 -0.64 4.40 23.22
CA MET A 175 0.46 4.97 23.96
C MET A 175 0.86 6.25 23.26
N ARG A 176 1.06 7.33 24.01
CA ARG A 176 1.59 8.59 23.48
C ARG A 176 3.06 8.75 23.85
N PRO A 177 3.86 9.46 23.03
CA PRO A 177 5.20 9.87 23.44
C PRO A 177 5.14 10.59 24.79
N ARG A 178 6.09 10.24 25.66
CA ARG A 178 6.24 10.85 26.97
C ARG A 178 6.73 12.29 26.83
N THR A 179 6.23 13.17 27.69
CA THR A 179 6.62 14.57 27.85
C THR A 179 7.42 14.77 29.13
N LEU A 180 7.99 15.97 29.30
CA LEU A 180 8.72 16.33 30.53
C LEU A 180 7.83 16.41 31.78
N GLU A 181 6.52 16.58 31.59
CA GLU A 181 5.54 16.71 32.67
C GLU A 181 5.06 15.34 33.19
N ASP A 182 5.30 14.27 32.43
CA ASP A 182 4.85 12.93 32.77
C ASP A 182 5.72 12.29 33.87
N ASP A 183 5.07 11.70 34.87
CA ASP A 183 5.72 10.95 35.94
C ASP A 183 6.50 9.76 35.33
N PRO A 184 7.83 9.67 35.55
CA PRO A 184 8.60 8.50 35.15
C PRO A 184 7.97 7.17 35.61
N ALA A 185 7.31 7.14 36.78
CA ALA A 185 6.67 5.92 37.26
C ALA A 185 5.63 5.38 36.28
N ASP A 186 4.95 6.23 35.52
CA ASP A 186 3.91 5.84 34.56
C ASP A 186 4.45 5.52 33.16
N ALA A 187 5.78 5.52 33.00
CA ALA A 187 6.42 5.27 31.74
C ALA A 187 6.50 3.77 31.39
N TRP A 188 6.44 3.51 30.09
CA TRP A 188 6.49 2.21 29.47
C TRP A 188 7.46 2.25 28.30
N PHE A 189 8.11 1.12 28.09
CA PHE A 189 8.62 0.80 26.78
C PHE A 189 7.60 -0.06 26.03
N VAL A 190 7.69 -0.05 24.71
CA VAL A 190 6.78 -0.76 23.81
C VAL A 190 7.60 -1.47 22.74
N CYS A 191 7.31 -2.74 22.47
CA CYS A 191 7.96 -3.52 21.42
C CYS A 191 6.97 -4.54 20.82
N PRO A 192 7.21 -5.06 19.61
CA PRO A 192 6.50 -6.26 19.19
C PRO A 192 6.88 -7.43 20.10
N GLU A 193 5.93 -8.33 20.29
CA GLU A 193 6.15 -9.70 20.74
C GLU A 193 7.18 -10.39 19.85
N GLY A 194 8.12 -11.13 20.45
CA GLY A 194 9.18 -11.79 19.69
C GLY A 194 10.31 -12.36 20.53
N GLU A 195 11.25 -12.99 19.84
CA GLU A 195 12.45 -13.61 20.42
C GLU A 195 13.72 -12.81 20.08
N LEU A 196 14.73 -12.90 20.94
CA LEU A 196 16.06 -12.38 20.65
C LEU A 196 16.87 -13.44 19.90
N VAL A 197 17.10 -13.22 18.61
CA VAL A 197 17.91 -14.11 17.76
C VAL A 197 19.35 -13.60 17.68
N GLU A 198 20.33 -14.50 17.75
CA GLU A 198 21.77 -14.19 17.64
C GLU A 198 22.19 -12.98 18.50
N TRP A 199 21.65 -12.90 19.72
CA TRP A 199 21.79 -11.72 20.57
C TRP A 199 23.18 -11.60 21.20
N ASP A 200 23.75 -10.40 21.18
CA ASP A 200 25.08 -10.10 21.74
C ASP A 200 25.11 -10.01 23.28
N GLY A 201 23.97 -10.22 23.94
CA GLY A 201 23.82 -10.13 25.40
C GLY A 201 23.75 -8.70 25.94
N ALA A 202 23.78 -7.68 25.09
CA ALA A 202 23.90 -6.28 25.51
C ALA A 202 22.87 -5.35 24.86
N ARG A 203 22.65 -5.45 23.55
CA ARG A 203 21.86 -4.49 22.79
C ARG A 203 20.48 -5.01 22.48
N TRP A 204 19.47 -4.28 22.94
CA TRP A 204 18.12 -4.54 22.51
C TRP A 204 17.78 -3.68 21.29
N VAL A 205 18.00 -4.25 20.11
CA VAL A 205 17.69 -3.64 18.81
C VAL A 205 16.80 -4.58 18.02
N GLN A 206 15.97 -4.04 17.12
CA GLN A 206 15.20 -4.87 16.20
C GLN A 206 16.13 -5.60 15.23
N ALA A 207 15.90 -6.89 15.02
CA ALA A 207 16.61 -7.64 14.00
C ALA A 207 16.27 -7.09 12.61
N PRO A 208 17.22 -7.12 11.65
CA PRO A 208 16.91 -6.83 10.25
C PRO A 208 15.65 -7.55 9.78
N LEU A 209 14.83 -6.89 8.96
CA LEU A 209 13.57 -7.44 8.50
C LEU A 209 13.80 -8.77 7.76
N LYS A 210 12.98 -9.77 8.07
CA LYS A 210 12.90 -11.03 7.33
C LYS A 210 12.50 -10.78 5.87
N HIS A 211 11.65 -9.79 5.65
CA HIS A 211 11.14 -9.40 4.34
C HIS A 211 11.38 -7.90 4.12
N GLY A 212 12.49 -7.59 3.45
CA GLY A 212 13.03 -6.23 3.36
C GLY A 212 12.97 -5.58 1.98
N LEU A 213 12.04 -5.94 1.10
CA LEU A 213 11.83 -5.19 -0.14
C LEU A 213 10.78 -4.09 0.08
N ASP A 214 11.09 -2.85 -0.28
CA ASP A 214 10.10 -1.79 -0.48
C ASP A 214 9.73 -1.73 -1.98
N LEU A 215 8.53 -2.20 -2.34
CA LEU A 215 8.07 -2.19 -3.73
C LEU A 215 7.97 -0.76 -4.29
N ASN A 216 7.63 0.23 -3.47
CA ASN A 216 7.54 1.62 -3.88
C ASN A 216 8.94 2.28 -3.98
N ARG A 217 10.01 1.49 -3.89
CA ARG A 217 11.38 1.83 -4.28
C ARG A 217 11.92 0.95 -5.40
N ASN A 218 11.10 0.06 -5.95
CA ASN A 218 11.49 -0.87 -7.00
C ASN A 218 11.13 -0.41 -8.42
N PHE A 219 10.45 0.73 -8.57
CA PHE A 219 10.10 1.31 -9.87
C PHE A 219 11.25 2.14 -10.48
N PRO A 220 11.33 2.31 -11.81
CA PRO A 220 12.46 2.95 -12.50
C PRO A 220 12.59 4.46 -12.28
N GLY A 221 11.59 5.12 -11.69
CA GLY A 221 11.61 6.56 -11.44
C GLY A 221 12.72 6.95 -10.46
N HIS A 222 13.85 7.44 -10.98
CA HIS A 222 15.05 7.77 -10.20
C HIS A 222 15.49 6.60 -9.29
N TRP A 223 15.44 5.39 -9.84
CA TRP A 223 15.89 4.23 -9.10
C TRP A 223 17.39 4.31 -8.83
N ALA A 224 17.79 4.08 -7.59
CA ALA A 224 19.16 3.95 -7.15
C ALA A 224 19.23 2.94 -6.00
N PRO A 225 20.41 2.34 -5.73
CA PRO A 225 20.60 1.55 -4.53
C PRO A 225 20.14 2.32 -3.30
N PHE A 226 19.19 1.73 -2.58
CA PHE A 226 18.49 2.33 -1.46
C PHE A 226 18.57 1.36 -0.28
N GLU A 227 18.87 1.88 0.90
CA GLU A 227 18.73 1.14 2.15
C GLU A 227 18.20 2.07 3.25
N MET A 228 17.04 1.76 3.80
CA MET A 228 16.44 2.53 4.89
C MET A 228 15.56 1.61 5.74
N PHE A 229 15.65 1.74 7.06
CA PHE A 229 14.86 0.93 8.00
C PHE A 229 14.94 -0.60 7.76
N GLY A 230 16.10 -1.07 7.28
CA GLY A 230 16.32 -2.49 6.96
C GLY A 230 15.68 -2.96 5.65
N MET A 231 15.16 -2.04 4.83
CA MET A 231 14.56 -2.32 3.54
C MET A 231 15.40 -1.78 2.39
N ASP A 232 15.32 -2.42 1.23
CA ASP A 232 15.96 -2.01 -0.01
C ASP A 232 14.98 -1.87 -1.19
N GLY A 233 15.46 -1.27 -2.29
CA GLY A 233 14.71 -1.04 -3.52
C GLY A 233 14.83 -2.16 -4.56
N GLY A 234 15.30 -3.35 -4.20
CA GLY A 234 15.54 -4.46 -5.12
C GLY A 234 16.93 -4.45 -5.77
N ALA A 235 17.18 -5.44 -6.65
CA ALA A 235 18.47 -5.59 -7.32
C ALA A 235 18.64 -4.67 -8.55
N TRP A 236 17.53 -4.36 -9.22
CA TRP A 236 17.40 -3.41 -10.33
C TRP A 236 15.94 -2.90 -10.40
N PRO A 237 15.62 -1.81 -11.11
CA PRO A 237 14.24 -1.36 -11.23
C PRO A 237 13.38 -2.39 -11.96
N GLY A 238 12.24 -2.77 -11.39
CA GLY A 238 11.38 -3.82 -11.91
C GLY A 238 11.83 -5.24 -11.54
N SER A 239 12.75 -5.41 -10.58
CA SER A 239 13.27 -6.74 -10.21
C SER A 239 12.28 -7.62 -9.45
N ALA A 240 11.26 -7.04 -8.82
CA ALA A 240 10.18 -7.79 -8.21
C ALA A 240 9.06 -8.07 -9.21
N PRO A 241 8.48 -9.29 -9.24
CA PRO A 241 7.44 -9.65 -10.19
C PRO A 241 6.21 -8.73 -10.11
N GLU A 242 5.92 -8.18 -8.93
CA GLU A 242 4.83 -7.22 -8.74
C GLU A 242 5.06 -5.90 -9.49
N SER A 243 6.24 -5.30 -9.29
CA SER A 243 6.59 -4.06 -9.98
C SER A 243 6.72 -4.26 -11.48
N GLU A 244 7.26 -5.40 -11.93
CA GLU A 244 7.36 -5.75 -13.35
C GLU A 244 5.97 -5.87 -13.99
N ALA A 245 5.04 -6.55 -13.32
CA ALA A 245 3.67 -6.72 -13.77
C ALA A 245 2.95 -5.36 -13.91
N LEU A 246 3.13 -4.46 -12.95
CA LEU A 246 2.58 -3.10 -13.01
C LEU A 246 3.19 -2.28 -14.14
N LEU A 247 4.51 -2.32 -14.32
CA LEU A 247 5.19 -1.60 -15.40
C LEU A 247 4.68 -2.04 -16.77
N LYS A 248 4.59 -3.35 -17.01
CA LYS A 248 4.03 -3.90 -18.26
C LYS A 248 2.55 -3.60 -18.40
N GLY A 249 1.78 -3.72 -17.31
CA GLY A 249 0.34 -3.47 -17.27
C GLY A 249 -0.02 -2.03 -17.61
N LEU A 250 0.70 -1.07 -17.05
CA LEU A 250 0.52 0.35 -17.33
C LEU A 250 1.01 0.69 -18.76
N ALA A 251 2.17 0.18 -19.18
CA ALA A 251 2.69 0.41 -20.53
C ALA A 251 1.76 -0.13 -21.64
N ALA A 252 1.02 -1.21 -21.36
CA ALA A 252 0.02 -1.76 -22.28
C ALA A 252 -1.28 -0.92 -22.36
N ARG A 253 -1.40 0.16 -21.59
CA ARG A 253 -2.59 1.02 -21.49
C ARG A 253 -2.24 2.48 -21.74
N PRO A 254 -1.89 2.84 -22.97
CA PRO A 254 -1.46 4.20 -23.31
C PRO A 254 -2.56 5.26 -23.12
N GLY A 255 -3.83 4.85 -22.97
CA GLY A 255 -4.94 5.76 -22.70
C GLY A 255 -4.99 6.31 -21.27
N VAL A 256 -4.19 5.78 -20.33
CA VAL A 256 -4.16 6.26 -18.94
C VAL A 256 -3.69 7.72 -18.90
N ALA A 257 -4.59 8.61 -18.49
CA ALA A 257 -4.34 10.05 -18.36
C ALA A 257 -4.19 10.50 -16.90
N VAL A 258 -4.76 9.73 -15.96
CA VAL A 258 -4.67 9.99 -14.51
C VAL A 258 -4.34 8.68 -13.81
N ALA A 259 -3.39 8.73 -12.87
CA ALA A 259 -3.06 7.60 -12.02
C ALA A 259 -3.09 8.02 -10.54
N LEU A 260 -3.76 7.23 -9.71
CA LEU A 260 -3.78 7.36 -8.26
C LEU A 260 -3.32 6.03 -7.64
N THR A 261 -2.33 6.10 -6.76
CA THR A 261 -1.82 4.93 -6.03
C THR A 261 -2.18 5.09 -4.54
N ASN A 262 -3.04 4.21 -4.03
CA ASN A 262 -3.55 4.31 -2.68
C ASN A 262 -2.52 3.78 -1.68
N HIS A 263 -2.13 4.66 -0.77
CA HIS A 263 -1.29 4.35 0.36
C HIS A 263 -1.95 4.78 1.67
N THR A 264 -1.48 4.24 2.78
CA THR A 264 -1.76 4.79 4.12
C THR A 264 -0.53 4.84 5.00
N TYR A 265 -0.41 5.79 5.90
CA TYR A 265 -1.36 6.81 6.35
C TYR A 265 -0.80 8.21 6.12
N THR A 266 -1.65 9.24 6.11
CA THR A 266 -1.31 10.68 6.21
C THR A 266 -2.57 11.54 6.14
N GLY A 267 -3.59 11.10 5.38
CA GLY A 267 -4.75 11.94 5.07
C GLY A 267 -4.38 13.01 4.03
N ALA A 268 -3.64 12.63 2.99
CA ALA A 268 -3.24 13.54 1.93
C ALA A 268 -3.21 12.89 0.55
N ILE A 269 -3.47 13.71 -0.48
CA ILE A 269 -3.06 13.43 -1.86
C ILE A 269 -1.68 14.04 -2.05
N LEU A 270 -0.72 13.20 -2.36
CA LEU A 270 0.65 13.59 -2.68
C LEU A 270 0.75 13.87 -4.19
N THR A 271 1.27 15.04 -4.56
CA THR A 271 1.46 15.44 -5.96
C THR A 271 2.93 15.59 -6.31
N GLN A 272 3.21 15.53 -7.61
CA GLN A 272 4.49 15.94 -8.17
C GLN A 272 4.82 17.41 -7.81
N PRO A 273 6.09 17.81 -7.84
CA PRO A 273 7.24 16.97 -8.18
C PRO A 273 7.71 16.12 -6.99
N TYR A 274 8.28 14.94 -7.26
CA TYR A 274 8.94 14.11 -6.23
C TYR A 274 10.37 14.56 -5.91
N ARG A 275 10.97 15.42 -6.74
CA ARG A 275 12.32 15.97 -6.59
C ARG A 275 12.45 17.32 -7.31
N ALA A 276 13.44 18.13 -6.93
CA ALA A 276 13.66 19.45 -7.52
C ALA A 276 13.87 19.42 -9.05
N ASP A 277 14.60 18.42 -9.56
CA ASP A 277 14.99 18.26 -10.97
C ASP A 277 14.08 17.26 -11.72
N GLY A 278 12.78 17.29 -11.42
CA GLY A 278 11.78 16.44 -12.07
C GLY A 278 11.56 16.74 -13.56
N PRO A 279 11.03 15.79 -14.34
CA PRO A 279 10.83 15.96 -15.78
C PRO A 279 9.59 16.78 -16.16
N LEU A 280 8.76 17.18 -15.19
CA LEU A 280 7.47 17.85 -15.43
C LEU A 280 7.64 19.37 -15.40
N GLY A 281 6.97 20.06 -16.33
CA GLY A 281 6.96 21.52 -16.37
C GLY A 281 5.95 22.13 -15.38
N ASP A 282 6.11 23.43 -15.12
CA ASP A 282 5.28 24.16 -14.13
C ASP A 282 3.77 24.09 -14.41
N ALA A 283 3.37 24.05 -15.69
CA ALA A 283 1.96 23.94 -16.06
C ALA A 283 1.32 22.61 -15.63
N ASP A 284 2.05 21.49 -15.80
CA ASP A 284 1.58 20.16 -15.38
C ASP A 284 1.54 20.06 -13.86
N LEU A 285 2.58 20.57 -13.19
CA LEU A 285 2.63 20.62 -11.72
C LEU A 285 1.46 21.45 -11.16
N PHE A 286 1.17 22.60 -11.76
CA PHE A 286 0.04 23.43 -11.38
C PHE A 286 -1.29 22.71 -11.60
N LEU A 287 -1.49 22.06 -12.75
CA LEU A 287 -2.70 21.30 -13.04
C LEU A 287 -2.92 20.18 -12.03
N MET A 288 -1.90 19.36 -11.77
CA MET A 288 -1.97 18.25 -10.81
C MET A 288 -2.32 18.74 -9.41
N GLU A 289 -1.69 19.82 -8.95
CA GLU A 289 -1.98 20.40 -7.63
C GLU A 289 -3.40 20.97 -7.55
N ARG A 290 -3.88 21.62 -8.62
CA ARG A 290 -5.26 22.14 -8.67
C ARG A 290 -6.29 21.02 -8.60
N LEU A 291 -6.08 19.93 -9.35
CA LEU A 291 -6.94 18.75 -9.31
C LEU A 291 -6.94 18.10 -7.93
N ALA A 292 -5.76 17.94 -7.31
CA ALA A 292 -5.64 17.38 -5.97
C ALA A 292 -6.35 18.25 -4.92
N LYS A 293 -6.18 19.58 -4.98
CA LYS A 293 -6.87 20.54 -4.09
C LYS A 293 -8.39 20.48 -4.24
N GLN A 294 -8.89 20.31 -5.47
CA GLN A 294 -10.31 20.12 -5.70
C GLN A 294 -10.82 18.78 -5.16
N ALA A 295 -10.05 17.70 -5.36
CA ALA A 295 -10.42 16.36 -4.91
C ALA A 295 -10.53 16.26 -3.37
N VAL A 296 -9.73 17.03 -2.63
CA VAL A 296 -9.77 17.05 -1.15
C VAL A 296 -10.65 18.18 -0.58
N ALA A 297 -11.26 19.02 -1.40
CA ALA A 297 -12.07 20.14 -0.93
C ALA A 297 -13.28 19.65 -0.12
N GLY A 298 -13.48 20.22 1.08
CA GLY A 298 -14.55 19.81 2.00
C GLY A 298 -14.28 18.49 2.73
N THR A 299 -13.14 17.85 2.48
CA THR A 299 -12.65 16.70 3.25
C THR A 299 -11.68 17.17 4.34
N GLY A 300 -11.33 16.28 5.28
CA GLY A 300 -10.21 16.51 6.23
C GLY A 300 -8.83 16.28 5.61
N TRP A 301 -8.74 15.94 4.32
CA TRP A 301 -7.50 15.61 3.64
C TRP A 301 -6.80 16.87 3.09
N ARG A 302 -5.49 16.74 2.86
CA ARG A 302 -4.66 17.81 2.30
C ARG A 302 -4.12 17.42 0.93
N ALA A 303 -3.90 18.40 0.06
CA ALA A 303 -3.06 18.23 -1.13
C ALA A 303 -1.65 18.74 -0.79
N VAL A 304 -0.63 17.91 -0.99
CA VAL A 304 0.75 18.21 -0.59
C VAL A 304 1.70 17.86 -1.74
N ARG A 305 2.57 18.80 -2.13
CA ARG A 305 3.65 18.50 -3.08
C ARG A 305 4.69 17.64 -2.37
N VAL A 306 5.15 16.58 -3.01
CA VAL A 306 6.13 15.71 -2.34
C VAL A 306 7.43 16.44 -2.10
N HIS A 307 7.99 17.07 -3.12
CA HIS A 307 9.09 18.00 -2.96
C HIS A 307 8.56 19.44 -3.02
N PRO A 308 8.93 20.31 -2.06
CA PRO A 308 9.79 20.06 -0.89
C PRO A 308 9.01 19.64 0.38
N ASP A 309 7.68 19.58 0.35
CA ASP A 309 6.86 19.62 1.57
C ASP A 309 6.67 18.25 2.26
N PHE A 310 7.05 17.15 1.60
CA PHE A 310 6.89 15.78 2.09
C PHE A 310 8.15 14.93 1.85
N THR A 311 9.34 15.52 1.99
CA THR A 311 10.63 14.81 1.99
C THR A 311 11.30 14.87 3.36
N TYR A 312 12.04 13.82 3.73
CA TYR A 312 12.78 13.77 5.01
C TYR A 312 13.93 14.78 5.05
N ASP A 313 14.57 15.05 3.91
CA ASP A 313 15.62 16.06 3.76
C ASP A 313 15.45 16.73 2.40
N ALA A 314 14.80 17.89 2.37
CA ALA A 314 14.52 18.60 1.12
C ALA A 314 15.77 19.17 0.42
N LYS A 315 16.94 19.12 1.07
CA LYS A 315 18.21 19.62 0.53
C LYS A 315 19.09 18.51 -0.08
N LYS A 316 18.70 17.25 0.08
CA LYS A 316 19.33 16.08 -0.55
C LYS A 316 18.45 15.53 -1.65
#